data_AF-A0A3N9NGG0-F1
#
_entry.id   AF-A0A3N9NGG0-F1
#
_cell.length_a   1.000
_cell.length_b   1.000
_cell.length_c   1.000
_cell.angle_alpha   90.00
_cell.angle_beta   90.00
_cell.angle_gamma   90.00
#
_symmetry.space_group_name_H-M   'P 1'
#
loop_
_entity.id
_entity.type
_entity.pdbx_description
1 polymer ?
#
loop_
_entity_poly.entity_id
_entity_poly.type
_entity_poly.pdbx_seq_one_letter_code
_entity_poly.pdbx_strand_id
1 'polypeptide(L)'
;MKLEKLLTDITLTPLVPKESGGTIKILKASAVTDGVIDESLLDCGSFKGNKDITEYFLKKGDLLFQAKGNKFEALYIDRDYENLVTSQIYFNLHVDKKKVEPEYLCWYLNSRLAKNHFDANSSGSVVKAINKAVLLNLDVALPESLEKQRHIAELVREFDGEKKNTQRYLEQKELLINEKIISLLVQDGADE
;
A
#
# COMPACT_ATOMS: atom_id res chain seq x y z
N MET A 1 -17.43 -13.80 -6.20
CA MET A 1 -16.43 -14.70 -6.83
C MET A 1 -15.22 -14.78 -5.92
N LYS A 2 -14.60 -15.95 -5.74
CA LYS A 2 -13.40 -16.08 -4.89
C LYS A 2 -12.21 -15.31 -5.46
N LEU A 3 -11.42 -14.67 -4.59
CA LEU A 3 -10.22 -13.92 -4.96
C LEU A 3 -9.25 -14.78 -5.77
N GLU A 4 -9.09 -16.07 -5.44
CA GLU A 4 -8.19 -16.97 -6.19
C GLU A 4 -8.48 -16.99 -7.71
N LYS A 5 -9.74 -16.85 -8.11
CA LYS A 5 -10.15 -16.93 -9.53
C LYS A 5 -9.78 -15.67 -10.33
N LEU A 6 -9.46 -14.59 -9.61
CA LEU A 6 -9.11 -13.27 -10.14
C LEU A 6 -7.59 -13.07 -10.30
N LEU A 7 -6.78 -14.01 -9.80
CA LEU A 7 -5.33 -13.93 -9.84
C LEU A 7 -4.78 -14.92 -10.86
N THR A 8 -3.70 -14.54 -11.55
CA THR A 8 -2.88 -15.46 -12.32
C THR A 8 -1.86 -16.17 -11.44
N ASP A 9 -1.34 -15.48 -10.41
CA ASP A 9 -0.42 -16.02 -9.42
C ASP A 9 -0.41 -15.18 -8.13
N ILE A 10 0.21 -15.70 -7.08
CA ILE A 10 0.51 -15.00 -5.84
C ILE A 10 1.89 -15.41 -5.34
N THR A 11 2.80 -14.45 -5.26
CA THR A 11 4.20 -14.69 -4.87
C THR A 11 4.52 -14.01 -3.55
N LEU A 12 5.59 -14.51 -2.93
CA LEU A 12 6.20 -13.95 -1.74
C LEU A 12 7.68 -13.72 -2.05
N THR A 13 8.14 -12.49 -1.95
CA THR A 13 9.55 -12.13 -2.16
C THR A 13 10.44 -12.96 -1.23
N PRO A 14 11.56 -13.53 -1.70
CA PRO A 14 12.58 -14.12 -0.83
C PRO A 14 13.07 -13.12 0.24
N LEU A 15 13.58 -13.61 1.37
CA LEU A 15 14.12 -12.72 2.39
C LEU A 15 15.37 -12.03 1.84
N VAL A 16 15.33 -10.71 1.75
CA VAL A 16 16.49 -9.87 1.42
C VAL A 16 17.04 -9.31 2.74
N PRO A 17 18.21 -9.77 3.20
CA PRO A 17 18.85 -9.21 4.39
C PRO A 17 19.17 -7.73 4.21
N LYS A 18 18.95 -6.94 5.26
CA LYS A 18 19.33 -5.52 5.26
C LYS A 18 20.86 -5.42 5.28
N GLU A 19 21.39 -4.56 4.42
CA GLU A 19 22.82 -4.34 4.26
C GLU A 19 23.06 -2.88 3.85
N SER A 20 23.91 -2.19 4.59
CA SER A 20 24.32 -0.82 4.24
C SER A 20 25.06 -0.82 2.90
N GLY A 21 24.59 -0.01 1.95
CA GLY A 21 25.13 0.01 0.58
C GLY A 21 24.57 -1.07 -0.35
N GLY A 22 23.61 -1.87 0.10
CA GLY A 22 22.87 -2.80 -0.76
C GLY A 22 22.08 -2.05 -1.84
N THR A 23 22.01 -2.63 -3.04
CA THR A 23 21.36 -2.01 -4.22
C THR A 23 19.87 -2.33 -4.35
N ILE A 24 19.36 -3.28 -3.56
CA ILE A 24 17.96 -3.69 -3.58
C ILE A 24 17.20 -2.88 -2.52
N LYS A 25 16.18 -2.16 -2.96
CA LYS A 25 15.26 -1.44 -2.08
C LYS A 25 14.19 -2.40 -1.55
N ILE A 26 13.80 -2.24 -0.29
CA ILE A 26 12.86 -3.14 0.39
C ILE A 26 11.71 -2.32 0.97
N LEU A 27 10.49 -2.63 0.51
CA LEU A 27 9.26 -2.04 1.01
C LEU A 27 8.84 -2.69 2.34
N LYS A 28 8.88 -1.92 3.43
CA LYS A 28 8.37 -2.27 4.77
C LYS A 28 7.06 -1.53 5.06
N ALA A 29 6.32 -2.00 6.06
CA ALA A 29 5.03 -1.39 6.45
C ALA A 29 5.14 0.10 6.75
N SER A 30 6.21 0.53 7.44
CA SER A 30 6.38 1.94 7.84
C SER A 30 6.71 2.88 6.67
N ALA A 31 7.05 2.34 5.49
CA ALA A 31 7.29 3.13 4.29
C ALA A 31 6.00 3.36 3.48
N VAL A 32 4.84 2.91 3.97
CA VAL A 32 3.55 3.08 3.32
C VAL A 32 2.60 3.87 4.23
N THR A 33 2.20 5.05 3.77
CA THR A 33 1.24 5.91 4.45
C THR A 33 0.11 6.25 3.49
N ASP A 34 -1.13 5.92 3.86
CA ASP A 34 -2.33 6.17 3.04
C ASP A 34 -2.20 5.70 1.57
N GLY A 35 -1.63 4.51 1.37
CA GLY A 35 -1.44 3.94 0.03
C GLY A 35 -0.30 4.58 -0.78
N VAL A 36 0.50 5.46 -0.17
CA VAL A 36 1.66 6.11 -0.81
C VAL A 36 2.94 5.52 -0.25
N ILE A 37 3.86 5.14 -1.15
CA ILE A 37 5.22 4.72 -0.80
C ILE A 37 6.09 5.96 -0.57
N ASP A 38 6.63 6.08 0.63
CA ASP A 38 7.70 7.02 0.97
C ASP A 38 9.07 6.36 0.70
N GLU A 39 9.71 6.75 -0.40
CA GLU A 39 10.99 6.19 -0.80
C GLU A 39 12.13 6.49 0.18
N SER A 40 12.02 7.56 0.98
CA SER A 40 13.02 7.91 1.99
C SER A 40 13.03 6.95 3.17
N LEU A 41 11.91 6.23 3.37
CA LEU A 41 11.74 5.26 4.43
C LEU A 41 12.03 3.82 3.99
N LEU A 42 12.43 3.58 2.75
CA LEU A 42 12.77 2.23 2.28
C LEU A 42 14.04 1.71 2.98
N ASP A 43 14.10 0.39 3.20
CA ASP A 43 15.36 -0.24 3.60
C ASP A 43 16.18 -0.61 2.36
N CYS A 44 17.50 -0.77 2.53
CA CYS A 44 18.39 -1.31 1.51
C CYS A 44 18.93 -2.67 1.95
N GLY A 45 19.17 -3.54 0.97
CA GLY A 45 19.75 -4.85 1.19
C GLY A 45 20.39 -5.45 -0.06
N SER A 46 20.93 -6.64 0.11
CA SER A 46 21.52 -7.43 -0.98
C SER A 46 20.97 -8.86 -0.92
N PHE A 47 20.82 -9.47 -2.08
CA PHE A 47 20.33 -10.85 -2.17
C PHE A 47 21.40 -11.77 -2.74
N LYS A 48 21.78 -12.79 -1.98
CA LYS A 48 22.76 -13.83 -2.37
C LYS A 48 22.09 -15.22 -2.32
N GLY A 49 20.97 -15.36 -3.01
CA GLY A 49 20.24 -16.63 -3.11
C GLY A 49 20.32 -17.23 -4.51
N ASN A 50 19.85 -18.48 -4.64
CA ASN A 50 19.85 -19.20 -5.93
C ASN A 50 18.74 -18.75 -6.90
N LYS A 51 17.80 -17.94 -6.43
CA LYS A 51 16.71 -17.40 -7.26
C LYS A 51 17.17 -16.10 -7.92
N ASP A 52 16.64 -15.83 -9.10
CA ASP A 52 16.74 -14.51 -9.68
C ASP A 52 15.82 -13.54 -8.92
N ILE A 53 16.40 -12.57 -8.21
CA ILE A 53 15.63 -11.60 -7.43
C ILE A 53 14.88 -10.60 -8.32
N THR A 54 15.31 -10.43 -9.58
CA THR A 54 14.72 -9.47 -10.51
C THR A 54 13.28 -9.86 -10.89
N GLU A 55 12.92 -11.14 -10.78
CA GLU A 55 11.54 -11.63 -10.95
C GLU A 55 10.56 -11.07 -9.91
N TYR A 56 11.08 -10.59 -8.77
CA TYR A 56 10.29 -10.04 -7.66
C TYR A 56 10.30 -8.51 -7.61
N PHE A 57 11.00 -7.85 -8.54
CA PHE A 57 10.96 -6.39 -8.64
C PHE A 57 9.56 -5.92 -8.99
N LEU A 58 9.08 -4.97 -8.19
CA LEU A 58 7.77 -4.38 -8.34
C LEU A 58 7.67 -3.59 -9.62
N LYS A 59 6.59 -3.81 -10.35
CA LYS A 59 6.28 -3.14 -11.61
C LYS A 59 4.97 -2.39 -11.48
N LYS A 60 4.82 -1.36 -12.30
CA LYS A 60 3.55 -0.67 -12.45
C LYS A 60 2.43 -1.67 -12.76
N GLY A 61 1.35 -1.58 -12.00
CA GLY A 61 0.20 -2.45 -12.11
C GLY A 61 0.21 -3.67 -11.18
N ASP A 62 1.30 -3.89 -10.44
CA ASP A 62 1.33 -4.91 -9.39
C ASP A 62 0.42 -4.51 -8.23
N LEU A 63 -0.17 -5.52 -7.59
CA LEU A 63 -1.02 -5.34 -6.43
C LEU A 63 -0.40 -6.06 -5.24
N LEU A 64 -0.17 -5.34 -4.15
CA LEU A 64 0.39 -5.87 -2.92
C LEU A 64 -0.70 -6.03 -1.87
N PHE A 65 -0.54 -7.00 -0.97
CA PHE A 65 -1.38 -7.15 0.20
C PHE A 65 -0.54 -7.34 1.46
N GLN A 66 -0.59 -6.38 2.38
CA GLN A 66 0.04 -6.50 3.69
C GLN A 66 -0.70 -7.54 4.52
N ALA A 67 -0.10 -8.72 4.65
CA ALA A 67 -0.69 -9.87 5.32
C ALA A 67 -0.29 -9.99 6.80
N LYS A 68 0.63 -9.16 7.30
CA LYS A 68 1.07 -9.17 8.70
C LYS A 68 1.26 -7.77 9.25
N GLY A 69 0.85 -7.55 10.50
CA GLY A 69 1.03 -6.30 11.21
C GLY A 69 -0.24 -5.81 11.90
N ASN A 70 -0.32 -4.49 12.13
CA ASN A 70 -1.45 -3.86 12.83
C ASN A 70 -2.64 -3.57 11.91
N LYS A 71 -2.43 -3.63 10.60
CA LYS A 71 -3.43 -3.36 9.56
C LYS A 71 -3.22 -4.32 8.39
N PHE A 72 -4.32 -4.66 7.73
CA PHE A 72 -4.32 -5.40 6.47
C PHE A 72 -4.79 -4.45 5.37
N GLU A 73 -3.89 -4.18 4.43
CA GLU A 73 -4.12 -3.19 3.38
C GLU A 73 -3.57 -3.70 2.06
N ALA A 74 -4.28 -3.36 0.99
CA ALA A 74 -3.79 -3.54 -0.37
C ALA A 74 -3.16 -2.25 -0.89
N LEU A 75 -2.12 -2.40 -1.70
CA LEU A 75 -1.39 -1.28 -2.32
C LEU A 75 -1.22 -1.54 -3.80
N TYR A 76 -1.66 -0.58 -4.62
CA TYR A 76 -1.46 -0.62 -6.06
C TYR A 76 -0.16 0.10 -6.43
N ILE A 77 0.66 -0.52 -7.26
CA ILE A 77 1.91 0.06 -7.74
C ILE A 77 1.61 0.92 -8.96
N ASP A 78 1.61 2.24 -8.78
CA ASP A 78 1.18 3.22 -9.79
C ASP A 78 2.27 3.63 -10.79
N ARG A 79 3.54 3.35 -10.46
CA ARG A 79 4.73 3.61 -11.26
C ARG A 79 5.76 2.50 -11.10
N ASP A 80 6.71 2.45 -12.03
CA ASP A 80 7.86 1.56 -11.89
C ASP A 80 8.82 2.09 -10.83
N TYR A 81 9.37 1.18 -10.04
CA TYR A 81 10.38 1.47 -9.03
C TYR A 81 11.67 0.73 -9.36
N GLU A 82 12.80 1.41 -9.21
CA GLU A 82 14.10 0.79 -9.43
C GLU A 82 14.45 -0.16 -8.28
N ASN A 83 14.69 -1.44 -8.62
CA ASN A 83 15.16 -2.50 -7.73
C ASN A 83 14.36 -2.65 -6.42
N LEU A 84 13.05 -2.36 -6.46
CA LEU A 84 12.20 -2.43 -5.28
C LEU A 84 11.53 -3.80 -5.16
N VAL A 85 11.69 -4.43 -4.00
CA VAL A 85 10.95 -5.64 -3.63
C VAL A 85 10.13 -5.42 -2.36
N THR A 86 9.22 -6.34 -2.06
CA THR A 86 8.48 -6.32 -0.79
C THR A 86 9.22 -7.07 0.32
N SER A 87 9.04 -6.61 1.56
CA SER A 87 9.37 -7.42 2.74
C SER A 87 8.41 -8.61 2.90
N GLN A 88 8.80 -9.58 3.74
CA GLN A 88 8.09 -10.85 3.99
C GLN A 88 6.69 -10.74 4.63
N ILE A 89 6.19 -9.52 4.82
CA ILE A 89 4.84 -9.26 5.34
C ILE A 89 3.82 -9.08 4.22
N TYR A 90 4.27 -8.92 2.96
CA TYR A 90 3.40 -8.69 1.82
C TYR A 90 3.25 -9.94 0.97
N PHE A 91 2.05 -10.16 0.44
CA PHE A 91 1.86 -10.98 -0.75
C PHE A 91 1.85 -10.08 -1.99
N ASN A 92 2.53 -10.51 -3.05
CA ASN A 92 2.44 -9.88 -4.36
C ASN A 92 1.36 -10.63 -5.15
N LEU A 93 0.26 -9.95 -5.46
CA LEU A 93 -0.90 -10.47 -6.17
C LEU A 93 -0.78 -10.16 -7.66
N HIS A 94 -0.62 -11.19 -8.48
CA HIS A 94 -0.59 -11.06 -9.93
C HIS A 94 -2.02 -11.15 -10.45
N VAL A 95 -2.59 -10.01 -10.85
CA VAL A 95 -4.00 -9.88 -11.19
C VAL A 95 -4.27 -10.30 -12.64
N ASP A 96 -5.30 -11.12 -12.85
CA ASP A 96 -5.82 -11.43 -14.19
C ASP A 96 -6.65 -10.24 -14.70
N LYS A 97 -5.99 -9.33 -15.42
CA LYS A 97 -6.58 -8.09 -15.97
C LYS A 97 -7.74 -8.33 -16.95
N LYS A 98 -7.95 -9.57 -17.40
CA LYS A 98 -9.13 -9.94 -18.23
C LYS A 98 -10.39 -10.15 -17.39
N LYS A 99 -10.24 -10.39 -16.09
CA LYS A 99 -11.34 -10.71 -15.17
C LYS A 99 -11.66 -9.57 -14.20
N VAL A 100 -10.66 -8.78 -13.83
CA VAL A 100 -10.84 -7.69 -12.86
C VAL A 100 -9.89 -6.53 -13.14
N GLU A 101 -10.36 -5.31 -12.90
CA GLU A 101 -9.52 -4.11 -12.91
C GLU A 101 -8.67 -4.06 -11.62
N PRO A 102 -7.32 -3.98 -11.70
CA PRO A 102 -6.45 -4.04 -10.52
C PRO A 102 -6.73 -2.98 -9.46
N GLU A 103 -7.02 -1.74 -9.87
CA GLU A 103 -7.31 -0.66 -8.95
C GLU A 103 -8.66 -0.85 -8.24
N TYR A 104 -9.67 -1.38 -8.94
CA TYR A 104 -10.92 -1.80 -8.30
C TYR A 104 -10.66 -2.89 -7.25
N LEU A 105 -9.83 -3.88 -7.58
CA LEU A 105 -9.49 -4.94 -6.64
C LEU A 105 -8.73 -4.38 -5.42
N CYS A 106 -7.80 -3.44 -5.63
CA CYS A 106 -7.11 -2.72 -4.57
C CYS A 106 -8.10 -2.04 -3.61
N TRP A 107 -9.03 -1.26 -4.16
CA TRP A 107 -10.09 -0.63 -3.37
C TRP A 107 -10.94 -1.66 -2.62
N TYR A 108 -11.36 -2.74 -3.29
CA TYR A 108 -12.19 -3.77 -2.69
C TYR A 108 -11.49 -4.44 -1.50
N LEU A 109 -10.21 -4.78 -1.63
CA LEU A 109 -9.40 -5.36 -0.56
C LEU A 109 -9.24 -4.41 0.63
N ASN A 110 -9.32 -3.10 0.40
CA ASN A 110 -9.29 -2.07 1.44
C ASN A 110 -10.69 -1.68 1.98
N SER A 111 -11.75 -2.20 1.37
CA SER A 111 -13.13 -1.90 1.77
C SER A 111 -13.47 -2.47 3.14
N ARG A 112 -14.52 -1.92 3.78
CA ARG A 112 -15.04 -2.43 5.06
C ARG A 112 -15.41 -3.91 4.99
N LEU A 113 -15.93 -4.38 3.85
CA LEU A 113 -16.31 -5.78 3.67
C LEU A 113 -15.11 -6.72 3.74
N ALA A 114 -14.06 -6.40 2.99
CA ALA A 114 -12.82 -7.18 3.01
C ALA A 114 -12.11 -7.09 4.36
N LYS A 115 -12.02 -5.89 4.95
CA LYS A 115 -11.43 -5.70 6.29
C LYS A 115 -12.15 -6.52 7.36
N ASN A 116 -13.48 -6.53 7.38
CA ASN A 116 -14.24 -7.38 8.30
C ASN A 116 -13.93 -8.88 8.12
N HIS A 117 -13.82 -9.35 6.87
CA HIS A 117 -13.43 -10.73 6.58
C HIS A 117 -12.02 -11.04 7.13
N PHE A 118 -11.06 -10.15 6.90
CA PHE A 118 -9.69 -10.35 7.38
C PHE A 118 -9.60 -10.29 8.90
N ASP A 119 -10.26 -9.33 9.54
CA ASP A 119 -10.26 -9.22 11.00
C ASP A 119 -10.85 -10.48 11.66
N ALA A 120 -11.95 -11.01 11.13
CA ALA A 120 -12.60 -12.21 11.65
C ALA A 120 -11.79 -13.50 11.43
N ASN A 121 -10.93 -13.54 10.41
CA ASN A 121 -10.18 -14.74 10.03
C ASN A 121 -8.66 -14.59 10.23
N SER A 122 -8.23 -13.52 10.91
CA SER A 122 -6.83 -13.30 11.26
C SER A 122 -6.37 -14.21 12.39
N SER A 123 -5.08 -14.55 12.39
CA SER A 123 -4.44 -15.31 13.47
C SER A 123 -3.37 -14.47 14.16
N GLY A 124 -2.95 -14.89 15.36
CA GLY A 124 -1.97 -14.18 16.17
C GLY A 124 -2.60 -13.16 17.11
N SER A 125 -2.16 -13.15 18.37
CA SER A 125 -2.70 -12.27 19.42
C SER A 125 -2.03 -10.90 19.43
N VAL A 126 -0.69 -10.87 19.36
CA VAL A 126 0.11 -9.63 19.41
C VAL A 126 0.33 -9.05 18.02
N VAL A 127 0.73 -9.90 17.06
CA VAL A 127 0.88 -9.52 15.66
C VAL A 127 -0.11 -10.32 14.85
N LYS A 128 -1.12 -9.63 14.30
CA LYS A 128 -2.12 -10.28 13.47
C LYS A 128 -1.54 -10.66 12.12
N ALA A 129 -2.02 -11.78 11.58
CA ALA A 129 -1.60 -12.30 10.28
C ALA A 129 -2.79 -12.89 9.49
N ILE A 130 -2.76 -12.70 8.18
CA ILE A 130 -3.60 -13.37 7.20
C ILE A 130 -2.73 -14.38 6.46
N ASN A 131 -3.11 -15.65 6.50
CA ASN A 131 -2.45 -16.65 5.69
C ASN A 131 -3.00 -16.64 4.25
N LYS A 132 -2.25 -17.26 3.32
CA LYS A 132 -2.62 -17.33 1.90
C LYS A 132 -4.01 -17.92 1.67
N ALA A 133 -4.41 -18.95 2.43
CA ALA A 133 -5.72 -19.58 2.27
C ALA A 133 -6.88 -18.64 2.64
N VAL A 134 -6.75 -17.90 3.75
CA VAL A 134 -7.75 -16.91 4.18
C VAL A 134 -7.91 -15.79 3.15
N LEU A 135 -6.79 -15.31 2.60
CA LEU A 135 -6.79 -14.27 1.57
C LEU A 135 -7.51 -14.76 0.30
N LEU A 136 -7.11 -15.91 -0.24
CA LEU A 136 -7.66 -16.45 -1.49
C LEU A 136 -9.14 -16.85 -1.37
N ASN A 137 -9.60 -17.20 -0.17
CA ASN A 137 -11.00 -17.55 0.09
C ASN A 137 -11.94 -16.34 0.25
N LEU A 138 -11.43 -15.10 0.20
CA LEU A 138 -12.26 -13.90 0.21
C LEU A 138 -13.25 -13.91 -0.96
N ASP A 139 -14.52 -13.68 -0.66
CA ASP A 139 -15.53 -13.42 -1.68
C ASP A 139 -15.45 -11.96 -2.13
N VAL A 140 -15.14 -11.79 -3.41
CA VAL A 140 -15.11 -10.50 -4.09
C VAL A 140 -16.44 -10.27 -4.77
N ALA A 141 -17.15 -9.20 -4.36
CA ALA A 141 -18.24 -8.65 -5.12
C ALA A 141 -17.65 -8.01 -6.37
N LEU A 142 -18.04 -8.48 -7.55
CA LEU A 142 -17.48 -8.04 -8.82
C LEU A 142 -18.60 -7.48 -9.69
N PRO A 143 -18.57 -6.19 -10.07
CA PRO A 143 -19.41 -5.66 -11.12
C PRO A 143 -19.17 -6.42 -12.44
N GLU A 144 -20.24 -6.71 -13.17
CA GLU A 144 -20.18 -7.58 -14.37
C GLU A 144 -19.29 -7.03 -15.49
N SER A 145 -19.19 -5.70 -15.64
CA SER A 145 -18.35 -5.07 -16.67
C SER A 145 -17.05 -4.49 -16.09
N LEU A 146 -15.94 -4.70 -16.81
CA LEU A 146 -14.66 -4.05 -16.51
C LEU A 146 -14.77 -2.52 -16.59
N GLU A 147 -15.62 -2.00 -17.47
CA GLU A 147 -15.91 -0.56 -17.56
C GLU A 147 -16.47 -0.01 -16.25
N LYS A 148 -17.44 -0.69 -15.63
CA LYS A 148 -17.99 -0.27 -14.34
C LYS A 148 -16.94 -0.37 -13.22
N GLN A 149 -16.07 -1.37 -13.28
CA GLN A 149 -14.97 -1.48 -12.32
C GLN A 149 -13.97 -0.33 -12.47
N ARG A 150 -13.63 0.06 -13.69
CA ARG A 150 -12.78 1.23 -13.98
C ARG A 150 -13.42 2.51 -13.49
N HIS A 151 -14.70 2.70 -13.73
CA HIS A 151 -15.40 3.89 -13.24
C HIS A 151 -15.40 3.97 -11.70
N ILE A 152 -15.58 2.85 -11.00
CA ILE A 152 -15.44 2.81 -9.53
C ILE A 152 -14.01 3.16 -9.11
N ALA A 153 -13.01 2.59 -9.78
CA ALA A 153 -11.61 2.88 -9.50
C ALA A 153 -11.25 4.36 -9.72
N GLU A 154 -11.79 4.98 -10.77
CA GLU A 154 -11.64 6.41 -11.06
C GLU A 154 -12.22 7.26 -9.94
N LEU A 155 -13.46 7.00 -9.51
CA LEU A 155 -14.10 7.73 -8.39
C LEU A 155 -13.28 7.65 -7.10
N VAL A 156 -12.72 6.48 -6.79
CA VAL A 156 -11.87 6.28 -5.61
C VAL A 156 -10.58 7.08 -5.74
N ARG A 157 -9.93 7.02 -6.91
CA ARG A 157 -8.67 7.73 -7.17
C ARG A 157 -8.85 9.25 -7.10
N GLU A 158 -9.95 9.76 -7.66
CA GLU A 158 -10.30 11.18 -7.58
C GLU A 158 -10.48 11.61 -6.13
N PHE A 159 -11.27 10.86 -5.35
CA PHE A 159 -11.47 11.13 -3.93
C PHE A 159 -10.18 11.08 -3.11
N ASP A 160 -9.30 10.09 -3.35
CA ASP A 160 -8.01 10.00 -2.66
C ASP A 160 -7.10 11.19 -3.02
N GLY A 161 -7.16 11.64 -4.27
CA GLY A 161 -6.50 12.87 -4.73
C GLY A 161 -7.02 14.12 -4.02
N GLU A 162 -8.34 14.27 -3.91
CA GLU A 162 -8.98 15.36 -3.15
C GLU A 162 -8.57 15.33 -1.68
N LYS A 163 -8.67 14.18 -1.02
CA LYS A 163 -8.28 13.98 0.38
C LYS A 163 -6.83 14.42 0.62
N LYS A 164 -5.91 14.01 -0.25
CA LYS A 164 -4.49 14.39 -0.17
C LYS A 164 -4.29 15.90 -0.34
N ASN A 165 -4.97 16.51 -1.30
CA ASN A 165 -4.89 17.95 -1.53
C ASN A 165 -5.43 18.75 -0.33
N THR A 166 -6.55 18.30 0.25
CA THR A 166 -7.13 18.90 1.44
C THR A 166 -6.19 18.78 2.64
N GLN A 167 -5.60 17.61 2.86
CA GLN A 167 -4.64 17.40 3.95
C GLN A 167 -3.44 18.35 3.84
N ARG A 168 -2.84 18.45 2.64
CA ARG A 168 -1.74 19.38 2.37
C ARG A 168 -2.15 20.85 2.60
N TYR A 169 -3.36 21.22 2.20
CA TYR A 169 -3.89 22.56 2.45
C TYR A 169 -4.00 22.87 3.95
N LEU A 170 -4.50 21.92 4.74
CA LEU A 170 -4.63 22.08 6.19
C LEU A 170 -3.26 22.22 6.87
N GLU A 171 -2.28 21.40 6.49
CA GLU A 171 -0.90 21.49 7.01
C GLU A 171 -0.25 22.84 6.70
N GLN A 172 -0.38 23.32 5.46
CA GLN A 172 0.13 24.64 5.07
C GLN A 172 -0.55 25.78 5.84
N LYS A 173 -1.86 25.67 6.06
CA LYS A 173 -2.62 26.67 6.81
C LYS A 173 -2.20 26.72 8.27
N GLU A 174 -1.95 25.57 8.88
CA GLU A 174 -1.45 25.49 10.26
C GLU A 174 -0.07 26.15 10.41
N LEU A 175 0.84 25.90 9.46
CA LEU A 175 2.15 26.56 9.44
C LEU A 175 2.02 28.09 9.38
N LEU A 176 1.20 28.61 8.48
CA LEU A 176 0.97 30.06 8.34
C LEU A 176 0.36 30.68 9.61
N ILE A 177 -0.58 29.97 10.25
CA ILE A 177 -1.16 30.42 11.53
C ILE A 177 -0.08 30.49 12.60
N ASN A 178 0.77 29.46 12.72
CA ASN A 178 1.84 29.41 13.70
C ASN A 178 2.87 30.53 13.47
N GLU A 179 3.28 30.76 12.21
CA GLU A 179 4.15 31.88 11.85
C GLU A 179 3.52 33.23 12.24
N LYS A 180 2.21 33.40 11.97
CA LYS A 180 1.50 34.62 12.33
C LYS A 180 1.44 34.82 13.84
N ILE A 181 1.16 33.77 14.61
CA ILE A 181 1.15 33.82 16.09
C ILE A 181 2.52 34.27 16.61
N ILE A 182 3.61 33.64 16.14
CA ILE A 182 4.98 34.00 16.55
C ILE A 182 5.26 35.47 16.21
N SER A 183 4.87 35.93 15.02
CA SER A 183 5.10 37.34 14.64
C SER A 183 4.40 38.34 15.55
N LEU A 184 3.19 38.01 16.04
CA LEU A 184 2.43 38.88 16.95
C LEU A 184 3.06 38.88 18.34
N LEU A 185 3.46 37.71 18.85
CA LEU A 185 4.09 37.59 20.18
C LEU A 185 5.43 38.31 20.27
N VAL A 186 6.21 38.36 19.18
CA VAL A 186 7.50 39.08 19.14
C VAL A 186 7.31 40.60 19.09
N GLN A 187 6.21 41.08 18.50
CA GLN A 187 5.90 42.52 18.45
C GLN A 187 5.50 43.07 19.82
N ASP A 188 4.76 42.29 20.62
CA ASP A 188 4.33 42.71 21.97
C ASP A 188 5.47 42.74 23.00
N GLY A 189 6.63 42.13 22.71
CA GLY A 189 7.80 42.10 23.60
C GLY A 189 8.87 43.17 23.33
N ALA A 190 8.67 44.06 22.36
CA ALA A 190 9.63 45.10 21.97
C ALA A 190 9.29 46.50 22.51
N ASP A 191 8.13 46.65 23.16
CA ASP A 191 7.60 47.92 23.70
C ASP A 191 7.67 48.01 25.25
N GLU A 192 8.36 47.07 25.92
CA GLU A 192 8.74 47.13 27.36
C GLU A 192 10.25 47.40 27.54
#